data_AF-A0A328S882-F1
#
_entry.id   AF-A0A328S882-F1
#
_cell.length_a   1.000
_cell.length_b   1.000
_cell.length_c   1.000
_cell.angle_alpha   90.00
_cell.angle_beta   90.00
_cell.angle_gamma   90.00
#
_symmetry.space_group_name_H-M   'P 1'
#
loop_
_entity.id
_entity.type
_entity.pdbx_description
1 polymer ?
#
loop_
_entity_poly.entity_id
_entity_poly.type
_entity_poly.pdbx_seq_one_letter_code
_entity_poly.pdbx_strand_id
1 'polypeptide(L)'
;MINEKDWDIDHINNLIEIDKHTKESKITLNYDFITEKYFEMYETALNAGTIMPYRFNLVGLAYKGHEYDRPTKLQNFNPEVKERLKKSYATRTQLQYKYAKPDADPVEKYTKFLDKEIYDFIEEFPQYSDIIKNKEE
;
A
#
# COMPACT_ATOMS: atom_id res chain seq x y z
N MET A 1 15.97 4.16 10.22
CA MET A 1 16.07 5.64 10.05
C MET A 1 15.82 5.97 8.59
N ILE A 2 14.72 6.67 8.30
CA ILE A 2 14.38 7.15 6.97
C ILE A 2 15.45 8.18 6.55
N ASN A 3 16.12 7.94 5.43
CA ASN A 3 16.98 8.96 4.83
C ASN A 3 16.08 10.01 4.19
N GLU A 4 15.80 11.11 4.89
CA GLU A 4 14.88 12.17 4.47
C GLU A 4 15.21 12.76 3.09
N LYS A 5 16.45 12.58 2.60
CA LYS A 5 16.87 13.03 1.27
C LYS A 5 16.29 12.21 0.12
N ASP A 6 15.92 10.96 0.37
CA ASP A 6 15.42 10.04 -0.65
C ASP A 6 13.88 10.04 -0.74
N TRP A 7 13.21 10.81 0.11
CA TRP A 7 11.74 10.83 0.24
C TRP A 7 11.20 12.26 0.20
N ASP A 8 10.09 12.44 -0.50
CA ASP A 8 9.27 13.64 -0.47
C ASP A 8 8.45 13.69 0.83
N ILE A 9 9.04 14.30 1.85
CA ILE A 9 8.39 14.43 3.15
C ILE A 9 7.12 15.28 3.08
N ASP A 10 7.06 16.28 2.19
CA ASP A 10 5.86 17.11 2.01
C ASP A 10 4.70 16.29 1.44
N HIS A 11 4.98 15.41 0.48
CA HIS A 11 3.98 14.46 -0.04
C HIS A 11 3.50 13.51 1.05
N ILE A 12 4.41 12.93 1.85
CA ILE A 12 4.05 12.04 2.96
C ILE A 12 3.17 12.76 4.00
N ASN A 13 3.55 13.98 4.38
CA ASN A 13 2.76 14.81 5.29
C ASN A 13 1.37 15.13 4.73
N ASN A 14 1.26 15.41 3.43
CA ASN A 14 -0.03 15.60 2.78
C ASN A 14 -0.89 14.33 2.83
N LEU A 15 -0.31 13.15 2.61
CA LEU A 15 -1.04 11.89 2.76
C LEU A 15 -1.54 11.70 4.20
N ILE A 16 -0.71 12.01 5.20
CA ILE A 16 -1.10 11.98 6.62
C ILE A 16 -2.30 12.91 6.88
N GLU A 17 -2.28 14.13 6.35
CA GLU A 17 -3.38 15.08 6.54
C GLU A 17 -4.67 14.65 5.83
N ILE A 18 -4.58 14.11 4.60
CA ILE A 18 -5.74 13.56 3.89
C ILE A 18 -6.38 12.43 4.72
N ASP A 19 -5.56 11.53 5.26
CA ASP A 19 -6.02 10.43 6.09
C ASP A 19 -6.72 10.90 7.37
N LYS A 20 -6.18 11.93 8.06
CA LYS A 20 -6.80 12.51 9.26
C LYS A 20 -8.21 13.04 9.00
N HIS A 21 -8.48 13.52 7.79
CA HIS A 21 -9.78 14.07 7.39
C HIS A 21 -10.71 13.07 6.71
N THR A 22 -10.27 11.84 6.50
CA THR A 22 -11.07 10.77 5.89
C THR A 22 -11.92 10.06 6.95
N LYS A 23 -13.22 10.38 7.00
CA LYS A 23 -14.13 9.87 8.04
C LYS A 23 -14.59 8.43 7.81
N GLU A 24 -14.51 7.96 6.57
CA GLU A 24 -15.02 6.66 6.15
C GLU A 24 -14.00 5.53 6.36
N SER A 25 -12.71 5.86 6.52
CA SER A 25 -11.67 4.88 6.82
C SER A 25 -11.72 4.47 8.29
N LYS A 26 -11.62 3.17 8.55
CA LYS A 26 -11.58 2.58 9.89
C LYS A 26 -10.16 2.39 10.42
N ILE A 27 -9.16 2.65 9.59
CA ILE A 27 -7.75 2.41 9.92
C ILE A 27 -6.99 3.72 10.02
N THR A 28 -6.05 3.76 10.94
CA THR A 28 -5.05 4.83 11.03
C THR A 28 -3.71 4.26 10.63
N LEU A 29 -3.11 4.81 9.57
CA LEU A 29 -1.86 4.29 9.03
C LEU A 29 -0.63 4.82 9.79
N ASN A 30 0.36 3.94 9.95
CA ASN A 30 1.68 4.25 10.44
C ASN A 30 2.61 4.60 9.27
N TYR A 31 2.52 5.84 8.79
CA TYR A 31 3.28 6.32 7.64
C TYR A 31 4.80 6.21 7.82
N ASP A 32 5.32 6.36 9.04
CA ASP A 32 6.74 6.21 9.33
C ASP A 32 7.19 4.76 9.06
N PHE A 33 6.44 3.79 9.60
CA PHE A 33 6.70 2.37 9.37
C PHE A 33 6.55 1.99 7.89
N ILE A 34 5.47 2.44 7.24
CA ILE A 34 5.23 2.16 5.81
C ILE A 34 6.39 2.70 4.96
N THR A 35 6.85 3.92 5.23
CA THR A 35 7.95 4.55 4.48
C THR A 35 9.27 3.82 4.71
N GLU A 36 9.59 3.49 5.96
CA GLU A 36 10.80 2.74 6.30
C GLU A 36 10.84 1.35 5.66
N LYS A 37 9.69 0.68 5.59
CA LYS A 37 9.56 -0.70 5.11
C LYS A 37 9.08 -0.84 3.66
N TYR A 38 8.86 0.27 2.96
CA TYR A 38 8.16 0.29 1.67
C TYR A 38 8.71 -0.74 0.68
N PHE A 39 10.03 -0.72 0.43
CA PHE A 39 10.65 -1.61 -0.54
C PHE A 39 10.70 -3.08 -0.08
N GLU A 40 10.86 -3.33 1.22
CA GLU A 40 10.80 -4.68 1.78
C GLU A 40 9.41 -5.30 1.58
N MET A 41 8.36 -4.51 1.86
CA MET A 41 6.98 -4.91 1.60
C MET A 41 6.69 -5.10 0.12
N TYR A 42 7.20 -4.21 -0.73
CA TYR A 42 7.03 -4.29 -2.19
C TYR A 42 7.65 -5.58 -2.76
N GLU A 43 8.89 -5.89 -2.39
CA GLU A 43 9.55 -7.13 -2.79
C GLU A 43 8.83 -8.37 -2.27
N THR A 44 8.37 -8.33 -1.01
CA THR A 44 7.59 -9.42 -0.40
C THR A 44 6.30 -9.68 -1.18
N ALA A 45 5.56 -8.62 -1.50
CA ALA A 45 4.30 -8.70 -2.25
C ALA A 45 4.53 -9.31 -3.64
N LEU A 46 5.54 -8.81 -4.37
CA LEU A 46 5.83 -9.30 -5.72
C LEU A 46 6.28 -10.76 -5.73
N ASN A 47 7.15 -11.16 -4.79
CA ASN A 47 7.61 -12.55 -4.67
C ASN A 47 6.47 -13.50 -4.29
N ALA A 48 5.45 -13.02 -3.56
CA ALA A 48 4.24 -13.77 -3.27
C ALA A 48 3.22 -13.77 -4.43
N GLY A 49 3.44 -12.97 -5.48
CA GLY A 49 2.50 -12.85 -6.60
C GLY A 49 1.28 -12.01 -6.26
N THR A 50 1.42 -11.04 -5.37
CA THR A 50 0.39 -10.06 -5.01
C THR A 50 0.92 -8.65 -5.18
N ILE A 51 0.12 -7.65 -4.84
CA ILE A 51 0.41 -6.24 -5.06
C ILE A 51 0.29 -5.46 -3.76
N MET A 52 1.15 -4.46 -3.58
CA MET A 52 1.07 -3.52 -2.46
C MET A 52 -0.31 -2.85 -2.42
N PRO A 53 -0.98 -2.71 -1.26
CA PRO A 53 -2.21 -1.95 -1.11
C PRO A 53 -2.15 -0.56 -1.75
N TYR A 54 -3.27 -0.10 -2.32
CA TYR A 54 -3.30 1.14 -3.09
C TYR A 54 -2.78 2.34 -2.30
N ARG A 55 -3.17 2.47 -1.03
CA ARG A 55 -2.72 3.56 -0.15
C ARG A 55 -1.21 3.51 0.13
N PHE A 56 -0.58 2.34 0.13
CA PHE A 56 0.87 2.24 0.31
C PHE A 56 1.61 2.63 -0.96
N ASN A 57 1.07 2.33 -2.14
CA ASN A 57 1.64 2.80 -3.40
C ASN A 57 1.72 4.33 -3.48
N LEU A 58 0.79 5.05 -2.84
CA LEU A 58 0.86 6.50 -2.75
C LEU A 58 2.08 6.98 -1.95
N VAL A 59 2.51 6.21 -0.94
CA VAL A 59 3.79 6.47 -0.23
C VAL A 59 4.97 6.22 -1.15
N GLY A 60 4.92 5.16 -1.96
CA GLY A 60 5.95 4.89 -2.99
C GLY A 60 6.18 6.06 -3.95
N LEU A 61 5.14 6.82 -4.29
CA LEU A 61 5.25 8.01 -5.14
C LEU A 61 6.07 9.15 -4.51
N ALA A 62 6.26 9.15 -3.19
CA ALA A 62 7.16 10.10 -2.53
C ALA A 62 8.64 9.74 -2.70
N TYR A 63 8.98 8.54 -3.16
CA TYR A 63 10.38 8.18 -3.30
C TYR A 63 11.04 9.01 -4.43
N LYS A 64 12.11 9.72 -4.09
CA LYS A 64 12.91 10.57 -4.99
C LYS A 64 14.30 10.00 -5.29
N GLY A 65 14.69 8.93 -4.58
CA GLY A 65 15.98 8.27 -4.80
C GLY A 65 16.04 7.51 -6.12
N HIS A 66 17.22 7.01 -6.47
CA HIS A 66 17.40 6.16 -7.64
C HIS A 66 16.91 4.73 -7.35
N GLU A 67 15.73 4.37 -7.84
CA GLU A 67 15.17 3.00 -7.66
C GLU A 67 16.08 1.92 -8.26
N TYR A 68 16.77 2.24 -9.36
CA TYR A 68 17.65 1.32 -10.09
C TYR A 68 18.93 0.95 -9.33
N ASP A 69 19.30 1.71 -8.29
CA ASP A 69 20.50 1.44 -7.49
C ASP A 69 20.23 0.47 -6.33
N ARG A 70 18.97 0.11 -6.09
CA ARG A 70 18.62 -0.90 -5.09
C ARG A 70 18.73 -2.29 -5.72
N PRO A 71 19.55 -3.19 -5.16
CA PRO A 71 19.59 -4.58 -5.62
C PRO A 71 18.25 -5.23 -5.36
N THR A 72 17.38 -5.26 -6.37
CA THR A 72 16.04 -5.85 -6.27
C THR A 72 16.18 -7.36 -6.16
N LYS A 73 15.73 -7.94 -5.05
CA LYS A 73 15.80 -9.39 -4.80
C LYS A 73 14.58 -10.11 -5.35
N LEU A 74 14.15 -9.73 -6.55
CA LEU A 74 13.04 -10.41 -7.22
C LEU A 74 13.50 -11.83 -7.58
N GLN A 75 12.86 -12.82 -6.97
CA GLN A 75 13.10 -14.20 -7.34
C GLN A 75 12.48 -14.45 -8.71
N ASN A 76 13.17 -15.20 -9.58
CA ASN A 76 12.69 -15.57 -10.91
C ASN A 76 11.22 -16.03 -10.84
N PHE A 77 10.34 -15.28 -11.53
CA PHE A 77 8.89 -15.44 -11.40
C PHE A 77 8.42 -16.83 -11.86
N ASN A 78 8.17 -17.70 -10.88
CA ASN A 78 7.39 -18.92 -11.06
C ASN A 78 6.09 -18.58 -11.83
N PRO A 79 5.68 -19.38 -12.85
CA PRO A 79 4.42 -19.19 -13.55
C PRO A 79 3.20 -18.98 -12.64
N GLU A 80 3.14 -19.68 -11.50
CA GLU A 80 2.06 -19.53 -10.52
C GLU A 80 2.03 -18.14 -9.88
N VAL A 81 3.20 -17.63 -9.49
CA VAL A 81 3.38 -16.27 -8.94
C VAL A 81 2.95 -15.23 -9.98
N LYS A 82 3.33 -15.43 -11.24
CA LYS A 82 2.94 -14.54 -12.35
C LYS A 82 1.42 -14.53 -12.57
N GLU A 83 0.77 -15.68 -12.54
CA GLU A 83 -0.68 -15.77 -12.71
C GLU A 83 -1.44 -15.16 -11.53
N ARG A 84 -0.96 -15.37 -10.30
CA ARG A 84 -1.52 -14.71 -9.11
C ARG A 84 -1.40 -13.19 -9.23
N LEU A 85 -0.25 -12.69 -9.65
CA LEU A 85 0.01 -11.27 -9.82
C LEU A 85 -0.94 -10.62 -10.83
N LYS A 86 -1.13 -11.27 -11.99
CA LYS A 86 -2.10 -10.82 -13.01
C LYS A 86 -3.52 -10.72 -12.46
N LYS A 87 -3.96 -11.71 -11.68
CA LYS A 87 -5.29 -11.71 -11.06
C LYS A 87 -5.43 -10.55 -10.08
N SER A 88 -4.43 -10.33 -9.22
CA SER A 88 -4.45 -9.22 -8.26
C SER A 88 -4.57 -7.86 -8.96
N TYR A 89 -3.80 -7.62 -10.03
CA TYR A 89 -3.94 -6.39 -10.81
C TYR A 89 -5.31 -6.26 -11.48
N ALA A 90 -5.84 -7.34 -12.06
CA ALA A 90 -7.16 -7.33 -12.70
C ALA A 90 -8.27 -6.99 -11.70
N THR A 91 -8.24 -7.59 -10.51
CA THR A 91 -9.18 -7.30 -9.42
C THR A 91 -9.09 -5.84 -8.98
N ARG A 92 -7.88 -5.31 -8.77
CA ARG A 92 -7.71 -3.89 -8.41
C ARG A 92 -8.26 -2.96 -9.48
N THR A 93 -7.95 -3.20 -10.75
CA THR A 93 -8.44 -2.38 -11.87
C THR A 93 -9.96 -2.35 -11.91
N GLN A 94 -10.63 -3.48 -11.71
CA GLN A 94 -12.10 -3.55 -11.64
C GLN A 94 -12.66 -2.70 -10.49
N LEU A 95 -12.06 -2.77 -9.30
CA LEU A 95 -12.47 -1.97 -8.14
C LEU A 95 -12.22 -0.48 -8.35
N GLN A 96 -11.11 -0.10 -8.98
CA GLN A 96 -10.81 1.29 -9.33
C GLN A 96 -11.87 1.86 -10.27
N TYR A 97 -12.25 1.13 -11.33
CA TYR A 97 -13.32 1.59 -12.22
C TYR A 97 -14.67 1.69 -11.51
N LYS A 98 -14.98 0.76 -10.59
CA LYS A 98 -16.22 0.81 -9.80
C LYS A 98 -16.29 2.06 -8.94
N TYR A 99 -15.22 2.37 -8.20
CA TYR A 99 -15.20 3.45 -7.20
C TYR A 99 -14.61 4.79 -7.71
N ALA A 100 -14.26 4.88 -8.99
CA ALA A 100 -13.91 6.14 -9.66
C ALA A 100 -15.14 6.96 -10.10
N LYS A 101 -16.34 6.35 -10.09
CA LYS A 101 -17.56 7.06 -10.47
C LYS A 101 -17.95 8.12 -9.43
N PRO A 102 -18.44 9.30 -9.84
CA PRO A 102 -18.81 10.37 -8.91
C PRO A 102 -19.91 10.01 -7.90
N ASP A 103 -20.75 9.04 -8.23
CA ASP A 103 -21.88 8.56 -7.43
C ASP A 103 -21.55 7.34 -6.56
N ALA A 104 -20.31 6.87 -6.56
CA ALA A 104 -19.92 5.70 -5.78
C ALA A 104 -19.98 5.99 -4.27
N ASP A 105 -20.48 5.01 -3.49
CA ASP A 105 -20.56 5.11 -2.04
C ASP A 105 -19.13 5.16 -1.41
N PRO A 106 -18.77 6.27 -0.75
CA PRO A 106 -17.48 6.40 -0.09
C PRO A 106 -17.25 5.34 0.99
N VAL A 107 -18.27 4.99 1.78
CA VAL A 107 -18.15 3.98 2.84
C VAL A 107 -17.89 2.59 2.23
N GLU A 108 -18.57 2.27 1.13
CA GLU A 108 -18.32 1.02 0.41
C GLU A 108 -16.89 0.98 -0.18
N LYS A 109 -16.40 2.10 -0.72
CA LYS A 109 -15.03 2.22 -1.23
C LYS A 109 -13.99 1.92 -0.14
N TYR A 110 -14.16 2.42 1.08
CA TYR A 110 -13.21 2.12 2.15
C TYR A 110 -13.36 0.67 2.65
N THR A 111 -14.58 0.26 2.99
CA THR A 111 -14.83 -1.06 3.58
C THR A 111 -14.55 -2.25 2.66
N LYS A 112 -14.70 -2.10 1.35
CA LYS A 112 -14.53 -3.21 0.38
C LYS A 112 -13.29 -3.09 -0.49
N PHE A 113 -12.62 -1.94 -0.49
CA PHE A 113 -11.45 -1.74 -1.35
C PHE A 113 -10.27 -1.18 -0.56
N LEU A 114 -10.29 0.09 -0.16
CA LEU A 114 -9.07 0.71 0.38
C LEU A 114 -8.61 0.15 1.72
N ASP A 115 -9.50 0.03 2.71
CA ASP A 115 -9.13 -0.55 4.02
C ASP A 115 -9.03 -2.06 3.94
N LYS A 116 -9.89 -2.69 3.12
CA LYS A 116 -9.86 -4.13 2.90
C LYS A 116 -8.51 -4.60 2.33
N GLU A 117 -7.96 -3.91 1.33
CA GLU A 117 -6.64 -4.25 0.79
C GLU A 117 -5.55 -4.25 1.87
N ILE A 118 -5.68 -3.39 2.88
CA ILE A 118 -4.70 -3.26 3.95
C ILE A 118 -4.85 -4.39 4.97
N TYR A 119 -6.09 -4.71 5.36
CA TYR A 119 -6.34 -5.88 6.20
C TYR A 119 -5.92 -7.18 5.53
N ASP A 120 -6.28 -7.39 4.26
CA ASP A 120 -5.92 -8.59 3.50
C ASP A 120 -4.39 -8.71 3.36
N PHE A 121 -3.68 -7.59 3.18
CA PHE A 121 -2.22 -7.57 3.14
C PHE A 121 -1.58 -7.95 4.49
N ILE A 122 -2.12 -7.45 5.60
CA ILE A 122 -1.62 -7.78 6.94
C ILE A 122 -1.96 -9.23 7.32
N GLU A 123 -3.13 -9.74 6.90
CA GLU A 123 -3.49 -11.14 7.07
C GLU A 123 -2.50 -12.07 6.32
N GLU A 124 -2.13 -11.69 5.10
CA GLU A 124 -1.14 -12.44 4.31
C GLU A 124 0.29 -12.28 4.84
N PHE A 125 0.65 -11.10 5.34
CA PHE A 125 1.98 -10.74 5.82
C PHE A 125 1.94 -10.17 7.24
N PRO A 126 1.71 -11.03 8.26
CA PRO A 126 1.49 -10.59 9.64
C PRO A 126 2.70 -9.88 10.27
N GLN A 127 3.90 -10.05 9.71
CA GLN A 127 5.10 -9.32 10.14
C GLN A 127 5.01 -7.79 9.92
N TYR A 128 4.03 -7.31 9.15
CA TYR A 128 3.79 -5.90 8.91
C TYR A 128 2.56 -5.35 9.66
N SER A 129 2.13 -6.00 10.74
CA SER A 129 0.98 -5.57 11.55
C SER A 129 1.09 -4.12 12.07
N ASP A 130 2.30 -3.63 12.32
CA ASP A 130 2.60 -2.26 12.76
C ASP A 130 2.23 -1.17 11.74
N ILE A 131 1.81 -1.55 10.53
CA ILE A 131 1.22 -0.64 9.53
C ILE A 131 -0.01 0.07 10.09
N ILE A 132 -0.84 -0.62 10.88
CA ILE A 132 -2.02 0.00 11.49
C ILE A 132 -1.59 0.48 12.88
N LYS A 133 -1.72 1.80 13.12
CA LYS A 133 -1.58 2.34 14.47
C LYS A 133 -2.71 1.78 15.32
N ASN A 134 -2.37 0.97 16.32
CA ASN A 134 -3.28 0.71 17.42
C ASN A 134 -3.51 2.07 18.09
N LYS A 135 -4.72 2.61 18.02
CA LYS A 135 -5.09 3.71 18.90
C LYS A 135 -5.01 3.13 20.31
N GLU A 136 -4.05 3.59 21.10
CA GLU A 136 -4.15 3.39 22.55
C GLU A 136 -5.51 3.96 22.97
N GLU A 137 -6.37 3.09 23.52
CA GLU A 137 -7.66 3.46 24.12
C GLU A 137 -7.44 4.31 25.39
#